data_AF-A0A368N7W4-F1
#
_entry.id   AF-A0A368N7W4-F1
#
_cell.length_a   1.000
_cell.length_b   1.000
_cell.length_c   1.000
_cell.angle_alpha   90.00
_cell.angle_beta   90.00
_cell.angle_gamma   90.00
#
_symmetry.space_group_name_H-M   'P 1'
#
loop_
_entity.id
_entity.type
_entity.pdbx_description
1 polymer ?
#
loop_
_entity_poly.entity_id
_entity_poly.type
_entity_poly.pdbx_seq_one_letter_code
_entity_poly.pdbx_strand_id
1 'polypeptide(L)'
;MFKSKQLYVQVKPGEMIASVVPSGRRCERKCAALSHPRTLMGEFVEIEKTLTSLVQELSPKTWLSVAPVITLHLLGNAEGGYTNVEVRAFREAALGAGARAVFMPSGPTPLSESAVLQKQYSELVGV
;
A
#
# COMPACT_ATOMS: atom_id res chain seq x y z
N MET A 1 -10.04 21.67 -10.84
CA MET A 1 -8.88 20.75 -10.92
C MET A 1 -8.95 19.81 -9.72
N PHE A 2 -9.36 18.55 -9.93
CA PHE A 2 -9.48 17.59 -8.83
C PHE A 2 -8.09 17.13 -8.39
N LYS A 3 -7.65 17.50 -7.18
CA LYS A 3 -6.38 17.02 -6.64
C LYS A 3 -6.49 15.53 -6.33
N SER A 4 -5.65 14.74 -6.98
CA SER A 4 -5.56 13.30 -6.70
C SER A 4 -4.94 13.10 -5.32
N LYS A 5 -5.58 12.30 -4.47
CA LYS A 5 -5.05 11.97 -3.14
C LYS A 5 -3.91 10.96 -3.30
N GLN A 6 -2.80 11.21 -2.61
CA GLN A 6 -1.71 10.25 -2.49
C GLN A 6 -1.80 9.57 -1.12
N LEU A 7 -1.92 8.25 -1.14
CA LEU A 7 -1.92 7.42 0.06
C LEU A 7 -0.58 6.73 0.19
N TYR A 8 0.00 6.77 1.38
CA TYR A 8 1.14 5.95 1.74
C TYR A 8 0.66 4.80 2.62
N VAL A 9 0.86 3.57 2.17
CA VAL A 9 0.44 2.36 2.88
C VAL A 9 1.68 1.57 3.26
N GLN A 10 1.87 1.39 4.56
CA GLN A 10 2.90 0.55 5.14
C GLN A 10 2.29 -0.82 5.45
N VAL A 11 2.80 -1.87 4.81
CA VAL A 11 2.39 -3.25 5.05
C VAL A 11 3.45 -3.90 5.94
N LYS A 12 3.03 -4.38 7.12
CA LYS A 12 3.89 -5.02 8.11
C LYS A 12 3.31 -6.39 8.49
N PRO A 13 4.08 -7.27 9.13
CA PRO A 13 3.52 -8.51 9.65
C PRO A 13 2.31 -8.25 10.56
N GLY A 14 1.15 -8.79 10.17
CA GLY A 14 -0.10 -8.69 10.92
C GLY A 14 -0.88 -7.37 10.81
N GLU A 15 -0.37 -6.34 10.13
CA GLU A 15 -1.02 -5.03 10.10
C GLU A 15 -0.70 -4.17 8.87
N MET A 16 -1.60 -3.24 8.57
CA MET A 16 -1.40 -2.18 7.59
C MET A 16 -1.67 -0.82 8.22
N ILE A 17 -0.80 0.14 7.93
CA ILE A 17 -0.96 1.53 8.34
C ILE A 17 -1.03 2.37 7.07
N ALA A 18 -2.11 3.10 6.88
CA ALA A 18 -2.28 3.99 5.74
C ALA A 18 -2.33 5.45 6.21
N SER A 19 -1.71 6.35 5.44
CA SER A 19 -1.79 7.79 5.67
C SER A 19 -2.03 8.56 4.37
N VAL A 20 -2.72 9.69 4.48
CA VAL A 20 -2.87 10.65 3.38
C VAL A 20 -1.71 11.64 3.44
N VAL A 21 -0.92 11.71 2.38
CA VAL A 21 0.24 12.61 2.30
C VAL A 21 -0.14 13.86 1.49
N PRO A 22 0.13 15.10 1.95
CA PRO A 22 0.82 15.48 3.20
C PRO A 22 -0.12 15.76 4.40
N SER A 23 -1.42 15.47 4.30
CA SER A 23 -2.37 15.88 5.36
C SER A 23 -2.19 15.17 6.71
N GLY A 24 -1.38 14.11 6.77
CA GLY A 24 -1.07 13.34 7.99
C GLY A 24 -2.18 12.45 8.52
N ARG A 25 -3.43 12.59 8.05
CA ARG A 25 -4.55 11.72 8.46
C ARG A 25 -4.20 10.26 8.19
N ARG A 26 -4.25 9.43 9.23
CA ARG A 26 -3.86 8.02 9.18
C ARG A 26 -4.92 7.11 9.77
N CYS A 27 -4.94 5.87 9.31
CA CYS A 27 -5.67 4.78 9.94
C CYS A 27 -4.86 3.49 9.89
N GLU A 28 -5.17 2.57 10.80
CA GLU A 28 -4.52 1.27 10.93
C GLU A 28 -5.57 0.16 10.86
N ARG A 29 -5.17 -1.00 10.32
CA ARG A 29 -5.96 -2.23 10.35
C ARG A 29 -5.05 -3.42 10.67
N LYS A 30 -5.53 -4.31 11.53
CA LYS A 30 -4.96 -5.66 11.67
C LYS A 30 -5.40 -6.51 10.49
N CYS A 31 -4.53 -7.42 10.04
CA CYS A 31 -4.79 -8.34 8.94
C CYS A 31 -3.98 -9.61 9.19
N ALA A 32 -4.64 -10.70 9.57
CA ALA A 32 -3.96 -11.94 9.95
C ALA A 32 -3.31 -12.61 8.73
N ALA A 33 -3.85 -12.37 7.53
CA ALA A 33 -3.27 -12.77 6.26
C ALA A 33 -1.87 -12.19 5.97
N LEU A 34 -1.41 -11.19 6.73
CA LEU A 34 -0.04 -10.65 6.64
C LEU A 34 0.98 -11.35 7.57
N SER A 35 0.55 -12.34 8.35
CA SER A 35 1.39 -12.95 9.41
C SER A 35 2.09 -14.25 8.99
N HIS A 36 2.07 -14.60 7.70
CA HIS A 36 2.68 -15.85 7.24
C HIS A 36 4.23 -15.76 7.33
N PRO A 37 4.92 -16.80 7.83
CA PRO A 37 6.35 -16.73 8.17
C PRO A 37 7.29 -16.47 6.98
N ARG A 38 6.85 -16.76 5.75
CA ARG A 38 7.66 -16.62 4.53
C ARG A 38 7.19 -15.54 3.56
N THR A 39 6.02 -14.94 3.80
CA THR A 39 5.45 -13.95 2.88
C THR A 39 4.47 -13.05 3.62
N LEU A 40 4.40 -11.78 3.23
CA LEU A 40 3.29 -10.92 3.65
C LEU A 40 2.00 -11.23 2.86
N MET A 41 2.06 -11.94 1.75
CA MET A 41 0.90 -12.30 0.93
C MET A 41 0.36 -13.68 1.33
N GLY A 42 -0.15 -13.81 2.55
CA GLY A 42 -0.70 -15.09 3.04
C GLY A 42 -2.04 -15.46 2.42
N GLU A 43 -2.98 -14.50 2.35
CA GLU A 43 -4.30 -14.68 1.72
C GLU A 43 -4.70 -13.39 0.99
N PHE A 44 -4.90 -13.49 -0.32
CA PHE A 44 -5.09 -12.32 -1.19
C PHE A 44 -6.40 -11.59 -0.89
N VAL A 45 -7.50 -12.32 -0.71
CA VAL A 45 -8.85 -11.72 -0.59
C VAL A 45 -8.98 -10.91 0.70
N GLU A 46 -8.44 -11.41 1.81
CA GLU A 46 -8.39 -10.70 3.09
C GLU A 46 -7.53 -9.45 2.98
N ILE A 47 -6.36 -9.52 2.32
CA ILE A 47 -5.47 -8.38 2.10
C ILE A 47 -6.16 -7.30 1.25
N GLU A 48 -6.77 -7.67 0.13
CA GLU A 48 -7.52 -6.76 -0.74
C GLU A 48 -8.68 -6.10 0.03
N LYS A 49 -9.42 -6.87 0.83
CA LYS A 49 -10.51 -6.34 1.66
C LYS A 49 -10.00 -5.35 2.71
N THR A 50 -8.87 -5.65 3.36
CA THR A 50 -8.23 -4.73 4.31
C THR A 50 -7.80 -3.43 3.62
N LEU A 51 -7.12 -3.53 2.46
CA LEU A 51 -6.74 -2.37 1.65
C LEU A 51 -7.96 -1.53 1.25
N THR A 52 -9.03 -2.19 0.79
CA THR A 52 -10.29 -1.54 0.42
C THR A 52 -10.85 -0.73 1.59
N SER A 53 -10.82 -1.28 2.81
CA SER A 53 -11.32 -0.58 4.00
C SER A 53 -10.49 0.67 4.34
N LEU A 54 -9.16 0.60 4.19
CA LEU A 54 -8.24 1.74 4.39
C LEU A 54 -8.49 2.83 3.35
N VAL A 55 -8.63 2.44 2.08
CA VAL A 55 -8.89 3.37 0.97
C VAL A 55 -10.25 4.05 1.14
N GLN A 56 -11.29 3.32 1.54
CA GLN A 56 -12.62 3.89 1.78
C GLN A 56 -12.63 4.91 2.91
N GLU A 57 -11.87 4.67 3.99
CA GLU A 57 -11.77 5.62 5.10
C GLU A 57 -10.96 6.88 4.72
N LEU A 58 -9.81 6.70 4.06
CA LEU A 58 -8.87 7.78 3.76
C LEU A 58 -9.20 8.56 2.48
N SER A 59 -9.87 7.90 1.54
CA SER A 59 -10.24 8.44 0.24
C SER A 59 -11.62 7.92 -0.20
N PRO A 60 -12.70 8.25 0.55
CA PRO A 60 -14.04 7.81 0.20
C PRO A 60 -14.40 8.29 -1.20
N LYS A 61 -14.99 7.39 -2.00
CA LYS A 61 -15.47 7.72 -3.34
C LYS A 61 -16.66 8.67 -3.22
N THR A 62 -16.54 9.85 -3.83
CA THR A 62 -17.65 10.77 -4.09
C THR A 62 -17.81 10.93 -5.61
N TRP A 63 -18.95 11.45 -6.07
CA TRP A 63 -19.22 11.62 -7.51
C TRP A 63 -18.15 12.45 -8.26
N LEU A 64 -17.40 13.28 -7.53
CA LEU A 64 -16.36 14.16 -8.06
C LEU A 64 -14.94 13.78 -7.61
N SER A 65 -14.75 12.69 -6.85
CA SER A 65 -13.43 12.30 -6.37
C SER A 65 -12.64 11.53 -7.42
N VAL A 66 -11.39 11.91 -7.63
CA VAL A 66 -10.44 11.11 -8.41
C VAL A 66 -9.91 9.96 -7.55
N ALA A 67 -9.81 8.77 -8.14
CA ALA A 67 -9.23 7.60 -7.49
C ALA A 67 -7.80 7.88 -6.97
N PRO A 68 -7.43 7.39 -5.78
CA PRO A 68 -6.14 7.69 -5.17
C PRO A 68 -4.99 7.02 -5.91
N VAL A 69 -3.80 7.62 -5.78
CA VAL A 69 -2.52 6.98 -6.07
C VAL A 69 -2.01 6.38 -4.77
N ILE A 70 -1.63 5.10 -4.79
CA ILE A 70 -1.11 4.41 -3.61
C ILE A 70 0.39 4.20 -3.76
N THR A 71 1.16 4.60 -2.75
CA THR A 71 2.53 4.13 -2.53
C THR A 71 2.46 3.01 -1.48
N LEU A 72 2.56 1.75 -1.92
CA LEU A 72 2.40 0.56 -1.09
C LEU A 72 3.79 -0.01 -0.76
N HIS A 73 4.21 0.13 0.50
CA HIS A 73 5.54 -0.23 0.95
C HIS A 73 5.49 -1.48 1.83
N LEU A 74 6.17 -2.53 1.37
CA LEU A 74 6.29 -3.80 2.08
C LEU A 74 7.45 -3.73 3.07
N LEU A 75 7.13 -3.65 4.36
CA LEU A 75 8.08 -3.48 5.47
C LEU A 75 8.22 -4.77 6.31
N GLY A 76 8.05 -5.93 5.67
CA GLY A 76 8.26 -7.23 6.29
C GLY A 76 9.67 -7.77 6.00
N ASN A 77 10.12 -8.68 6.85
CA ASN A 77 11.35 -9.43 6.61
C ASN A 77 11.04 -10.62 5.69
N ALA A 78 11.02 -10.38 4.38
CA ALA A 78 11.04 -11.47 3.41
C ALA A 78 12.48 -11.97 3.27
N GLU A 79 12.78 -13.19 3.75
CA GLU A 79 14.07 -13.84 3.52
C GLU A 79 14.33 -13.97 2.01
N GLY A 80 15.39 -13.34 1.51
CA GLY A 80 15.70 -13.30 0.07
C GLY A 80 14.96 -12.22 -0.73
N GLY A 81 14.19 -11.35 -0.08
CA GLY A 81 13.40 -10.29 -0.73
C GLY A 81 12.05 -10.77 -1.26
N TYR A 82 11.25 -9.84 -1.78
CA TYR A 82 9.94 -10.15 -2.36
C TYR A 82 10.07 -10.65 -3.79
N THR A 83 9.39 -11.75 -4.09
CA THR A 83 9.31 -12.30 -5.44
C THR A 83 8.43 -11.45 -6.36
N ASN A 84 8.61 -11.57 -7.68
CA ASN A 84 7.75 -10.89 -8.66
C ASN A 84 6.27 -11.25 -8.50
N VAL A 85 5.96 -12.49 -8.08
CA VAL A 85 4.59 -12.95 -7.84
C VAL A 85 3.97 -12.20 -6.65
N GLU A 86 4.70 -12.04 -5.55
CA GLU A 86 4.22 -11.28 -4.39
C GLU A 86 4.05 -9.79 -4.72
N VAL A 87 5.02 -9.19 -5.43
CA VAL A 87 4.95 -7.79 -5.86
C VAL A 87 3.72 -7.57 -6.76
N ARG A 88 3.49 -8.47 -7.73
CA ARG A 88 2.29 -8.42 -8.59
C ARG A 88 1.01 -8.60 -7.77
N ALA A 89 0.95 -9.58 -6.87
CA ALA A 89 -0.23 -9.81 -6.04
C ALA A 89 -0.60 -8.58 -5.17
N PHE A 90 0.39 -7.94 -4.54
CA PHE A 90 0.14 -6.72 -3.77
C PHE A 90 -0.30 -5.53 -4.65
N ARG A 91 0.29 -5.40 -5.84
CA ARG A 91 -0.12 -4.39 -6.82
C ARG A 91 -1.57 -4.58 -7.25
N GLU A 92 -1.97 -5.81 -7.59
CA GLU A 92 -3.34 -6.13 -7.97
C GLU A 92 -4.32 -5.90 -6.82
N ALA A 93 -3.98 -6.30 -5.58
CA ALA A 93 -4.82 -6.05 -4.41
C ALA A 93 -5.04 -4.54 -4.17
N ALA A 94 -4.00 -3.71 -4.38
CA ALA A 94 -4.12 -2.25 -4.25
C ALA A 94 -4.95 -1.62 -5.38
N LEU A 95 -4.84 -2.14 -6.61
CA LEU A 95 -5.70 -1.73 -7.74
C LEU A 95 -7.17 -2.11 -7.50
N GLY A 96 -7.42 -3.34 -7.05
CA GLY A 96 -8.75 -3.84 -6.67
C GLY A 96 -9.38 -3.03 -5.53
N ALA A 97 -8.57 -2.56 -4.58
CA ALA A 97 -8.98 -1.64 -3.52
C ALA A 97 -9.38 -0.23 -4.02
N GLY A 98 -9.21 0.07 -5.31
CA GLY A 98 -9.65 1.31 -5.95
C GLY A 98 -8.54 2.32 -6.21
N ALA A 99 -7.27 1.91 -6.14
CA ALA A 99 -6.17 2.74 -6.62
C ALA A 99 -6.22 2.87 -8.14
N ARG A 100 -5.84 4.04 -8.67
CA ARG A 100 -5.62 4.20 -10.12
C ARG A 100 -4.18 3.90 -10.54
N ALA A 101 -3.26 3.95 -9.59
CA ALA A 101 -1.84 3.71 -9.79
C ALA A 101 -1.22 3.29 -8.47
N VAL A 102 -0.25 2.38 -8.55
CA VAL A 102 0.46 1.82 -7.40
C VAL A 102 1.95 1.97 -7.63
N PHE A 103 2.66 2.51 -6.65
CA PHE A 103 4.12 2.56 -6.58
C PHE A 103 4.56 1.71 -5.41
N MET A 104 5.62 0.92 -5.58
CA MET A 104 6.04 -0.03 -4.55
C MET A 104 7.49 0.21 -4.17
N PRO A 105 7.77 1.07 -3.19
CA PRO A 105 9.14 1.33 -2.75
C PRO A 105 9.83 0.05 -2.28
N SER A 106 11.11 -0.07 -2.60
CA SER A 106 12.01 -1.06 -2.04
C SER A 106 12.69 -0.53 -0.78
N GLY A 107 13.06 -1.44 0.12
CA GLY A 107 13.83 -1.14 1.31
C GLY A 107 13.08 -1.53 2.59
N PRO A 108 13.79 -1.61 3.73
CA PRO A 108 13.19 -2.06 4.98
C PRO A 108 12.66 -0.92 5.88
N THR A 109 12.86 0.34 5.50
CA THR A 109 12.58 1.50 6.36
C THR A 109 11.40 2.33 5.85
N PRO A 110 10.48 2.78 6.73
CA PRO A 110 9.43 3.70 6.33
C PRO A 110 9.98 4.97 5.67
N LEU A 111 9.36 5.40 4.57
CA LEU A 111 9.70 6.65 3.88
C LEU A 111 9.15 7.87 4.63
N SER A 112 9.82 9.01 4.46
CA SER A 112 9.27 10.32 4.83
C SER A 112 8.16 10.74 3.87
N GLU A 113 7.28 11.64 4.32
CA GLU A 113 6.23 12.21 3.48
C GLU A 113 6.79 12.90 2.22
N SER A 114 7.90 13.63 2.36
CA SER A 114 8.57 14.28 1.23
C SER A 114 9.09 13.27 0.22
N ALA A 115 9.69 12.17 0.67
CA ALA A 115 10.18 11.10 -0.22
C ALA A 115 9.02 10.43 -0.97
N VAL A 116 7.87 10.23 -0.32
CA VAL A 116 6.65 9.71 -0.97
C VAL A 116 6.15 10.66 -2.06
N LEU A 117 6.04 11.96 -1.76
CA LEU A 117 5.55 12.97 -2.70
C LEU A 117 6.49 13.15 -3.90
N GLN A 118 7.79 13.16 -3.66
CA GLN A 118 8.81 13.39 -4.69
C GLN A 118 9.25 12.10 -5.39
N LYS A 119 8.69 10.95 -4.99
CA LYS A 119 9.07 9.61 -5.49
C LYS A 119 10.57 9.33 -5.39
N GLN A 120 11.17 9.74 -4.27
CA GLN A 120 12.60 9.54 -3.99
C GLN A 120 12.83 8.18 -3.32
N TYR A 121 12.66 7.12 -4.10
CA TYR A 121 12.92 5.75 -3.68
C TYR A 121 13.16 4.88 -4.91
N SER A 122 13.87 3.78 -4.71
CA SER A 122 13.88 2.68 -5.68
C SER A 122 12.56 1.91 -5.56
N GLU A 123 12.06 1.36 -6.66
CA GLU A 123 10.85 0.54 -6.65
C GLU A 123 11.17 -0.95 -6.73
N LEU A 124 10.35 -1.78 -6.10
CA LEU A 124 10.28 -3.21 -6.33
C LEU A 124 9.86 -3.42 -7.80
N VAL A 125 10.82 -3.87 -8.61
CA VAL A 125 10.59 -4.13 -10.03
C VAL A 125 9.85 -5.45 -10.17
N GLY A 126 8.52 -5.38 -10.27
CA GLY A 126 7.74 -6.45 -10.86
C GLY A 126 7.84 -6.32 -12.37
N VAL A 127 8.75 -7.06 -13.00
CA VAL A 127 8.77 -7.26 -14.47
C VAL A 127 7.38 -7.62 -14.97
#